data_AF-A0ABD5S437-F1
#
_entry.id   AF-A0ABD5S437-F1
#
_cell.length_a   1.000
_cell.length_b   1.000
_cell.length_c   1.000
_cell.angle_alpha   90.00
_cell.angle_beta   90.00
_cell.angle_gamma   90.00
#
_symmetry.space_group_name_H-M   'P 1'
#
loop_
_entity.id
_entity.type
_entity.pdbx_description
1 polymer ?
#
loop_
_entity_poly.entity_id
_entity_poly.type
_entity_poly.pdbx_seq_one_letter_code
_entity_poly.pdbx_strand_id
1 'polypeptide(L)'
;HPGGVGYWIVSLGRLRRGRGFLGSDRLVSTVPSSQGSSGSPLLTLDGTVVGLTYAGIPDRRRQPGTPPEPTDDRVRESFEVETDSLHVPVETVLDTVEGWE
;
A
#
# COMPACT_ATOMS: atom_id res chain seq x y z
N HIS A 1 2.13 -0.63 9.88
CA HIS A 1 1.57 -1.77 10.63
C HIS A 1 0.62 -2.54 9.72
N PRO A 2 1.02 -3.65 9.09
CA PRO A 2 0.16 -4.32 8.12
C PRO A 2 -1.15 -4.74 8.78
N GLY A 3 -2.24 -4.47 8.08
CA GLY A 3 -3.58 -4.68 8.59
C GLY A 3 -4.20 -5.98 8.17
N GLY A 4 -5.06 -6.55 9.01
CA GLY A 4 -5.73 -7.82 8.73
C GLY A 4 -4.83 -9.05 8.87
N VAL A 5 -3.52 -8.85 9.06
CA VAL A 5 -2.53 -9.89 9.31
C VAL A 5 -1.88 -9.54 10.66
N GLY A 6 -2.25 -10.24 11.74
CA GLY A 6 -1.63 -10.03 13.05
C GLY A 6 -0.11 -10.26 13.02
N TYR A 7 0.60 -9.83 14.08
CA TYR A 7 2.02 -10.16 14.34
C TYR A 7 3.11 -9.51 13.45
N TRP A 8 2.99 -8.24 13.04
CA TRP A 8 4.09 -7.48 12.41
C TRP A 8 4.79 -8.22 11.25
N ILE A 9 4.01 -8.96 10.47
CA ILE A 9 4.55 -9.75 9.36
C ILE A 9 5.04 -8.78 8.28
N VAL A 10 6.24 -9.02 7.76
CA VAL A 10 6.74 -8.27 6.60
C VAL A 10 5.91 -8.66 5.39
N SER A 11 5.11 -7.72 4.89
CA SER A 11 4.24 -7.92 3.74
C SER A 11 4.80 -7.27 2.49
N LEU A 12 4.77 -8.01 1.38
CA LEU A 12 5.17 -7.52 0.06
C LEU A 12 3.95 -7.36 -0.83
N GLY A 13 3.96 -6.35 -1.70
CA GLY A 13 2.85 -6.06 -2.59
C GLY A 13 3.33 -5.39 -3.86
N ARG A 14 2.43 -5.33 -4.84
CA ARG A 14 2.66 -4.62 -6.10
C ARG A 14 2.48 -3.13 -5.86
N LEU A 15 3.36 -2.31 -6.41
CA LEU A 15 3.29 -0.86 -6.38
C LEU A 15 2.87 -0.33 -7.74
N ARG A 16 1.98 0.67 -7.76
CA ARG A 16 1.65 1.45 -8.94
C ARG A 16 1.62 2.94 -8.59
N ARG A 17 2.08 3.78 -9.51
CA ARG A 17 1.87 5.23 -9.44
C ARG A 17 0.51 5.55 -10.03
N GLY A 18 -0.21 6.46 -9.40
CA GLY A 18 -1.50 6.92 -9.88
C GLY A 18 -1.67 8.41 -9.62
N ARG A 19 -2.73 8.97 -10.17
CA ARG A 19 -3.12 10.37 -9.92
C ARG A 19 -4.19 10.42 -8.83
N GLY A 20 -4.01 11.32 -7.88
CA GLY A 20 -4.93 11.65 -6.80
C GLY A 20 -6.08 12.53 -7.25
N PHE A 21 -7.04 12.76 -6.34
CA PHE A 21 -8.29 13.47 -6.63
C PHE A 21 -8.09 14.95 -7.03
N LEU A 22 -6.94 15.54 -6.71
CA LEU A 22 -6.59 16.93 -7.03
C LEU A 22 -5.41 17.03 -8.00
N GLY A 23 -5.17 15.99 -8.80
CA GLY A 23 -4.04 15.97 -9.73
C GLY A 23 -2.69 15.71 -9.08
N SER A 24 -2.63 15.60 -7.74
CA SER A 24 -1.45 15.22 -6.97
C SER A 24 -1.01 13.80 -7.28
N ASP A 25 0.31 13.57 -7.26
CA ASP A 25 0.84 12.22 -7.37
C ASP A 25 0.46 11.40 -6.14
N ARG A 26 0.10 10.14 -6.37
CA ARG A 26 -0.09 9.16 -5.30
C ARG A 26 0.54 7.83 -5.67
N LEU A 27 0.93 7.09 -4.64
CA LEU A 27 1.31 5.70 -4.76
C LEU A 27 0.16 4.82 -4.26
N VAL A 28 -0.04 3.70 -4.94
CA VAL A 28 -1.05 2.70 -4.58
C VAL A 28 -0.36 1.35 -4.52
N SER A 29 -0.56 0.60 -3.44
CA SER A 29 0.05 -0.72 -3.28
C SER A 29 -0.95 -1.77 -2.84
N THR A 30 -0.71 -3.03 -3.23
CA THR A 30 -1.44 -4.19 -2.69
C THR A 30 -0.90 -4.67 -1.34
N VAL A 31 0.02 -3.93 -0.71
CA VAL A 31 0.49 -4.25 0.65
C VAL A 31 -0.68 -4.08 1.62
N PRO A 32 -1.04 -5.11 2.41
CA PRO A 32 -2.15 -5.00 3.36
C PRO A 32 -1.93 -3.90 4.38
N SER A 33 -2.95 -3.06 4.59
CA SER A 33 -2.97 -2.05 5.65
C SER A 33 -4.33 -2.05 6.37
N SER A 34 -4.32 -1.61 7.62
CA SER A 34 -5.52 -1.38 8.42
C SER A 34 -5.43 -0.04 9.13
N GLN A 35 -6.48 0.31 9.87
CA GLN A 35 -6.37 1.29 10.94
C GLN A 35 -5.11 1.00 11.81
N GLY A 36 -4.39 2.06 12.14
CA GLY A 36 -3.06 1.98 12.78
C GLY A 36 -1.86 1.96 11.81
N SER A 37 -2.09 1.81 10.50
CA SER A 37 -1.01 1.89 9.49
C SER A 37 -0.68 3.31 9.05
N SER A 38 -1.54 4.28 9.36
CA SER A 38 -1.36 5.68 8.96
C SER A 38 0.00 6.19 9.43
N GLY A 39 0.75 6.84 8.54
CA GLY A 39 2.10 7.31 8.80
C GLY A 39 3.20 6.23 8.69
N SER A 40 2.85 4.98 8.34
CA SER A 40 3.88 3.94 8.12
C SER A 40 4.67 4.23 6.82
N PRO A 41 5.99 3.98 6.81
CA PRO A 41 6.78 4.08 5.59
C PRO A 41 6.45 2.94 4.63
N LEU A 42 6.36 3.26 3.34
CA LEU A 42 6.39 2.29 2.25
C LEU A 42 7.83 2.17 1.74
N LEU A 43 8.33 0.94 1.69
CA LEU A 43 9.72 0.64 1.38
C LEU A 43 9.83 -0.19 0.09
N THR A 44 10.88 0.04 -0.68
CA THR A 44 11.35 -0.89 -1.73
C THR A 44 12.11 -2.07 -1.12
N LEU A 45 12.41 -3.08 -1.93
CA LEU A 45 13.09 -4.32 -1.48
C LEU A 45 14.52 -4.09 -0.96
N ASP A 46 15.14 -2.96 -1.30
CA ASP A 46 16.45 -2.51 -0.82
C ASP A 46 16.36 -1.63 0.44
N GLY A 47 15.16 -1.38 0.96
CA GLY A 47 14.95 -0.57 2.17
C GLY A 47 14.81 0.93 1.92
N THR A 48 14.73 1.39 0.66
CA THR A 48 14.49 2.81 0.37
C THR A 48 13.04 3.20 0.67
N VAL A 49 12.83 4.30 1.40
CA VAL A 49 11.50 4.86 1.64
C VAL A 49 11.00 5.58 0.39
N VAL A 50 9.85 5.17 -0.12
CA VAL A 50 9.24 5.74 -1.34
C VAL A 50 7.88 6.38 -1.11
N GLY A 51 7.27 6.17 0.07
CA GLY A 51 6.02 6.84 0.40
C GLY A 51 5.57 6.68 1.84
N LEU A 52 4.48 7.36 2.17
CA LEU A 52 3.87 7.41 3.49
C LEU A 52 2.39 7.01 3.41
N THR A 53 2.00 5.94 4.12
CA THR A 53 0.62 5.43 4.11
C THR A 53 -0.34 6.42 4.76
N TYR A 54 -1.48 6.71 4.12
CA TYR A 54 -2.49 7.61 4.69
C TYR A 54 -3.92 7.06 4.63
N ALA A 55 -4.22 6.13 3.72
CA ALA A 55 -5.56 5.58 3.57
C ALA A 55 -5.54 4.20 2.89
N GLY A 56 -6.69 3.55 2.83
CA GLY A 56 -6.94 2.40 1.97
C GLY A 56 -8.24 2.63 1.17
N ILE A 57 -8.31 2.05 -0.02
CA ILE A 57 -9.52 2.03 -0.84
C ILE A 57 -9.87 0.60 -1.22
N PRO A 58 -11.16 0.22 -1.31
CA PRO A 58 -11.55 -1.09 -1.79
C PRO A 58 -10.92 -1.36 -3.17
N ASP A 59 -10.33 -2.55 -3.36
CA ASP A 59 -9.82 -2.94 -4.66
C ASP A 59 -11.00 -3.16 -5.61
N ARG A 60 -11.27 -2.15 -6.44
CA ARG A 60 -12.36 -2.17 -7.42
C ARG A 60 -12.15 -3.19 -8.54
N ARG A 61 -11.00 -3.88 -8.59
CA ARG A 61 -10.72 -4.92 -9.59
C ARG A 61 -11.43 -6.24 -9.31
N ARG A 62 -11.95 -6.45 -8.10
CA ARG A 62 -12.71 -7.66 -7.75
C ARG A 62 -14.15 -7.31 -7.44
N GLN A 63 -15.09 -7.89 -8.19
CA GLN A 63 -16.50 -7.85 -7.80
C GLN A 63 -16.75 -8.89 -6.69
N PRO A 64 -17.56 -8.56 -5.68
CA PRO A 64 -18.04 -9.54 -4.71
C PRO A 64 -18.59 -10.78 -5.43
N GLY A 65 -18.09 -11.98 -5.07
CA GLY A 65 -18.49 -13.25 -5.68
C GLY A 65 -17.63 -13.73 -6.86
N THR A 66 -16.56 -13.01 -7.22
CA THR A 66 -15.58 -13.52 -8.20
C THR A 66 -14.75 -14.65 -7.56
N PRO A 67 -14.68 -15.86 -8.16
CA PRO A 67 -13.87 -16.95 -7.63
C PRO A 67 -12.38 -16.60 -7.53
N PRO A 68 -11.65 -17.13 -6.53
CA PRO A 68 -10.21 -16.94 -6.45
C PRO A 68 -9.49 -17.62 -7.62
N GLU A 69 -8.40 -16.99 -8.10
CA GLU A 69 -7.51 -17.63 -9.06
C GLU A 69 -6.66 -18.68 -8.33
N PRO A 70 -6.39 -19.85 -8.93
CA PRO A 70 -5.50 -20.85 -8.33
C PRO A 70 -4.11 -20.27 -8.06
N THR A 71 -3.61 -20.45 -6.84
CA THR A 71 -2.26 -20.05 -6.44
C THR A 71 -1.23 -21.11 -6.85
N ASP A 72 -0.03 -20.68 -7.25
CA ASP A 72 1.13 -21.55 -7.53
C ASP A 72 1.62 -22.25 -6.24
N ASP A 73 2.11 -23.50 -6.33
CA ASP A 73 2.48 -24.39 -5.20
C ASP A 73 3.69 -23.89 -4.37
N ARG A 74 4.29 -22.77 -4.76
CA ARG A 74 5.36 -22.13 -3.98
C ARG A 74 4.73 -21.45 -2.78
N VAL A 75 4.97 -22.02 -1.59
CA VAL A 75 4.56 -21.48 -0.28
C VAL A 75 4.96 -20.02 -0.14
N ARG A 76 4.04 -19.14 -0.53
CA ARG A 76 3.88 -17.77 -0.08
C ARG A 76 2.47 -17.77 0.47
N GLU A 77 2.32 -17.57 1.77
CA GLU A 77 1.00 -17.32 2.33
C GLU A 77 0.54 -15.97 1.75
N SER A 78 -0.15 -16.02 0.61
CA SER A 78 -0.70 -14.85 -0.05
C SER A 78 -2.03 -14.55 0.62
N PHE A 79 -2.06 -13.49 1.41
CA PHE A 79 -3.32 -12.94 1.90
C PHE A 79 -3.94 -12.15 0.76
N GLU A 80 -5.13 -12.56 0.32
CA GLU A 80 -5.92 -11.74 -0.58
C GLU A 80 -6.41 -10.51 0.19
N VAL A 81 -5.95 -9.34 -0.21
CA VAL A 81 -6.35 -8.07 0.41
C VAL A 81 -7.46 -7.46 -0.44
N GLU A 82 -8.62 -7.22 0.16
CA GLU A 82 -9.75 -6.56 -0.52
C GLU A 82 -9.57 -5.04 -0.66
N THR A 83 -8.45 -4.51 -0.18
CA THR A 83 -8.14 -3.08 -0.11
C THR A 83 -6.75 -2.79 -0.65
N ASP A 84 -6.67 -1.82 -1.56
CA ASP A 84 -5.43 -1.19 -2.00
C ASP A 84 -5.04 -0.10 -0.99
N SER A 85 -3.79 -0.11 -0.53
CA SER A 85 -3.23 0.93 0.35
C SER A 85 -2.79 2.14 -0.45
N LEU A 86 -3.07 3.33 0.07
CA LEU A 86 -2.75 4.62 -0.53
C LEU A 86 -1.62 5.31 0.24
N HIS A 87 -0.68 5.87 -0.52
CA HIS A 87 0.49 6.54 0.03
C HIS A 87 0.76 7.86 -0.67
N VAL A 88 1.25 8.82 0.10
CA VAL A 88 1.85 10.06 -0.42
C VAL A 88 3.26 9.72 -0.88
N PRO A 89 3.72 10.15 -2.06
CA PRO A 89 5.11 9.98 -2.49
C PRO A 89 6.08 10.65 -1.51
N VAL A 90 7.25 10.06 -1.29
CA VAL A 90 8.23 10.61 -0.35
C VAL A 90 8.69 12.01 -0.77
N GLU A 91 8.78 12.28 -2.07
CA GLU A 91 9.18 13.58 -2.61
C GLU A 91 8.20 14.67 -2.16
N THR A 92 6.88 14.39 -2.21
CA THR A 92 5.86 15.33 -1.74
C THR A 92 5.97 15.60 -0.23
N VAL A 93 6.38 14.60 0.56
CA VAL A 93 6.60 14.78 1.99
C VAL A 93 7.82 15.67 2.23
N LEU A 94 8.93 15.42 1.52
CA LEU A 94 10.15 16.22 1.60
C LEU A 94 9.92 17.67 1.19
N ASP A 95 9.28 17.89 0.03
CA ASP A 95 8.93 19.24 -0.45
C ASP A 95 8.09 20.01 0.59
N THR A 96 7.16 19.32 1.26
CA THR A 96 6.31 19.94 2.29
C THR A 96 7.13 20.32 3.52
N VAL A 97 8.04 19.46 3.98
CA VAL A 97 8.90 19.72 5.14
C VAL A 97 9.88 20.85 4.85
N GLU A 98 10.52 20.83 3.67
CA GLU A 98 11.46 21.89 3.25
C GLU A 98 10.75 23.24 3.11
N GLY A 99 9.51 23.27 2.62
CA GLY A 99 8.72 24.50 2.52
C GLY A 99 8.15 25.02 3.85
N TRP A 100 8.33 24.28 4.96
CA TRP A 100 7.94 24.72 6.30
C TRP A 100 9.07 25.43 7.06
N GLU A 101 10.33 25.25 6.64
CA GLU A 101 11.50 25.99 7.17
C GLU A 101 11.60 27.40 6.58
#